data_AF-A0A091EEP5-F1
#
_entry.id   AF-A0A091EEP5-F1
#
_cell.length_a   1.000
_cell.length_b   1.000
_cell.length_c   1.000
_cell.angle_alpha   90.00
_cell.angle_beta   90.00
_cell.angle_gamma   90.00
#
_symmetry.space_group_name_H-M   'P 1'
#
loop_
_entity.id
_entity.type
_entity.pdbx_description
1 polymer ?
#
loop_
_entity_poly.entity_id
_entity_poly.type
_entity_poly.pdbx_seq_one_letter_code
_entity_poly.pdbx_strand_id
1 'polypeptide(L)'
;MATATSGTQLAMTVKDSRTHPLATLWNSVSQTASQCLVQEIALYFKADLHFHSTGIGALQEAKEADLVGLFEDANLCAIHAKHVTITPKDMELSHHICGDCA
;
A
#
# COMPACT_ATOMS: atom_id res chain seq x y z
N MET A 1 4.48 -31.42 37.60
CA MET A 1 3.30 -30.53 37.60
C MET A 1 3.85 -29.11 37.59
N ALA A 2 3.66 -28.21 36.63
CA ALA A 2 2.71 -28.01 35.54
C ALA A 2 3.51 -27.57 34.27
N THR A 3 3.43 -28.27 33.14
CA THR A 3 2.59 -27.99 31.95
C THR A 3 2.62 -26.56 31.40
N ALA A 4 3.13 -26.46 30.16
CA ALA A 4 2.73 -25.57 29.06
C ALA A 4 2.99 -24.05 29.16
N THR A 5 3.93 -23.56 28.35
CA THR A 5 3.71 -22.53 27.30
C THR A 5 4.99 -22.33 26.49
N SER A 6 5.22 -23.17 25.46
CA SER A 6 6.22 -22.90 24.39
C SER A 6 5.56 -22.37 23.11
N GLY A 7 4.27 -22.03 23.15
CA GLY A 7 3.46 -21.69 21.97
C GLY A 7 3.02 -20.23 21.86
N THR A 8 3.20 -19.41 22.90
CA THR A 8 2.76 -18.00 22.92
C THR A 8 3.88 -16.99 22.73
N GLN A 9 5.14 -17.41 22.85
CA GLN A 9 6.30 -16.51 22.72
C GLN A 9 6.68 -16.21 21.25
N LEU A 10 6.14 -16.98 20.28
CA LEU A 10 6.33 -16.75 18.84
C LEU A 10 5.27 -15.84 18.20
N ALA A 11 4.18 -15.51 18.91
CA ALA A 11 3.16 -14.60 18.39
C ALA A 11 3.48 -13.10 18.64
N MET A 12 4.58 -12.81 19.35
CA MET A 12 4.92 -11.45 19.79
C MET A 12 6.03 -10.78 18.97
N THR A 13 6.68 -11.48 18.04
CA THR A 13 7.79 -10.93 17.24
C THR A 13 7.41 -10.47 15.82
N VAL A 14 6.12 -10.27 15.55
CA VAL A 14 5.62 -9.71 14.27
C VAL A 14 5.16 -8.26 14.41
N LYS A 15 5.09 -7.70 15.64
CA LYS A 15 4.37 -6.44 15.90
C LYS A 15 5.21 -5.22 16.27
N ASP A 16 6.52 -5.26 16.16
CA ASP A 16 7.32 -4.05 16.39
C ASP A 16 8.45 -3.83 15.38
N SER A 17 8.07 -3.69 14.12
CA SER A 17 8.96 -3.20 13.06
C SER A 17 9.11 -1.67 13.05
N ARG A 18 8.53 -0.95 14.01
CA ARG A 18 8.52 0.53 14.06
C ARG A 18 9.78 1.16 14.67
N THR A 19 10.70 0.37 15.22
CA THR A 19 11.92 0.87 15.90
C THR A 19 13.23 0.40 15.27
N HIS A 20 13.18 -0.19 14.08
CA HIS A 20 14.42 -0.56 13.37
C HIS A 20 15.00 0.66 12.61
N PRO A 21 16.33 0.87 12.61
CA PRO A 21 16.96 1.88 11.77
C PRO A 21 16.64 1.69 10.28
N LEU A 22 16.32 0.46 9.87
CA LEU A 22 15.84 0.11 8.53
C LEU A 22 14.43 0.67 8.24
N ALA A 23 13.56 0.83 9.23
CA ALA A 23 12.22 1.39 9.04
C ALA A 23 12.29 2.91 8.73
N THR A 24 13.20 3.63 9.38
CA THR A 24 13.46 5.05 9.07
C THR A 24 14.08 5.22 7.68
N LEU A 25 15.01 4.34 7.31
CA LEU A 25 15.59 4.31 5.96
C LEU A 25 14.54 3.94 4.90
N TRP A 26 13.66 2.98 5.20
CA TRP A 26 12.55 2.57 4.35
C TRP A 26 11.57 3.73 4.11
N ASN A 27 11.22 4.46 5.17
CA ASN A 27 10.34 5.62 5.05
C ASN A 27 10.97 6.71 4.15
N SER A 28 12.27 6.94 4.32
CA SER A 28 13.01 7.90 3.49
C SER A 28 13.07 7.51 2.00
N VAL A 29 13.33 6.24 1.69
CA VAL A 29 13.37 5.76 0.30
C VAL A 29 11.99 5.77 -0.35
N SER A 30 10.94 5.39 0.38
CA SER A 30 9.54 5.44 -0.09
C SER A 30 9.13 6.88 -0.45
N GLN A 31 9.41 7.82 0.45
CA GLN A 31 9.11 9.24 0.21
C GLN A 31 9.85 9.78 -1.02
N THR A 32 11.12 9.42 -1.20
CA THR A 32 11.93 9.86 -2.33
C THR A 32 11.40 9.30 -3.66
N ALA A 33 10.99 8.03 -3.69
CA ALA A 33 10.43 7.39 -4.88
C ALA A 33 9.12 8.07 -5.34
N SER A 34 8.20 8.34 -4.40
CA SER A 34 6.94 9.04 -4.69
C SER A 34 7.18 10.46 -5.20
N GLN A 35 8.17 11.17 -4.65
CA GLN A 35 8.54 12.51 -5.11
C GLN A 35 9.09 12.51 -6.54
N CYS A 36 9.97 11.56 -6.88
CA CYS A 36 10.50 11.43 -8.24
C CYS A 36 9.40 11.16 -9.26
N LEU A 37 8.46 10.27 -8.93
CA LEU A 37 7.38 9.87 -9.83
C LEU A 37 6.38 11.01 -10.08
N VAL A 38 6.02 11.76 -9.04
CA VAL A 38 5.14 12.94 -9.18
C VAL A 38 5.82 14.04 -10.01
N GLN A 39 7.12 14.25 -9.83
CA GLN A 39 7.89 15.21 -10.62
C GLN A 39 8.01 14.76 -12.09
N GLU A 40 8.25 13.48 -12.35
CA GLU A 40 8.30 12.92 -13.70
C GLU A 40 6.98 13.13 -14.45
N ILE A 41 5.86 12.84 -13.81
CA ILE A 41 4.52 13.08 -14.38
C ILE A 41 4.27 14.57 -14.58
N ALA A 42 4.64 15.42 -13.62
CA ALA A 42 4.44 16.87 -13.75
C ALA A 42 5.28 17.50 -14.87
N LEU A 43 6.49 17.00 -15.11
CA LEU A 43 7.35 17.40 -16.23
C LEU A 43 6.70 17.08 -17.59
N TYR A 44 5.89 16.02 -17.67
CA TYR A 44 5.12 15.71 -18.88
C TYR A 44 4.04 16.76 -19.18
N PHE A 45 3.46 17.40 -18.15
CA PHE A 45 2.40 18.40 -18.32
C PHE A 45 2.94 19.83 -18.45
N LYS A 46 3.86 20.26 -17.58
CA LYS A 46 4.43 21.62 -17.62
C LYS A 46 5.74 21.69 -16.81
N ALA A 47 6.81 22.16 -17.46
CA ALA A 47 8.18 22.12 -16.94
C ALA A 47 8.51 23.05 -15.75
N ASP A 48 7.53 23.78 -15.20
CA ASP A 48 7.76 24.84 -14.19
C ASP A 48 6.84 24.69 -12.96
N LEU A 49 6.50 23.45 -12.63
CA LEU A 49 5.64 23.12 -11.47
C LEU A 49 6.49 22.72 -10.26
N HIS A 50 6.35 23.49 -9.18
CA HIS A 50 6.93 23.17 -7.88
C HIS A 50 5.84 22.62 -6.95
N PHE A 51 6.09 21.44 -6.37
CA PHE A 51 5.17 20.82 -5.41
C PHE A 51 5.66 21.03 -3.99
N HIS A 52 4.71 21.31 -3.09
CA HIS A 52 4.99 21.37 -1.66
C HIS A 52 5.18 19.95 -1.11
N SER A 53 6.14 19.74 -0.20
CA SER A 53 6.44 18.41 0.36
C SER A 53 5.23 17.78 1.05
N THR A 54 4.41 18.57 1.77
CA THR A 54 3.16 18.09 2.37
C THR A 54 2.12 17.69 1.33
N GLY A 55 2.10 18.35 0.16
CA GLY A 55 1.20 17.99 -0.93
C GLY A 55 1.55 16.63 -1.56
N ILE A 56 2.84 16.36 -1.72
CA ILE A 56 3.30 15.05 -2.22
C ILE A 56 3.00 13.95 -1.19
N GLY A 57 3.19 14.22 0.10
CA GLY A 57 2.85 13.29 1.18
C GLY A 57 1.35 12.96 1.21
N ALA A 58 0.49 13.96 1.06
CA ALA A 58 -0.96 13.76 1.01
C ALA A 58 -1.39 12.94 -0.23
N LEU A 59 -0.74 13.16 -1.38
CA LEU A 59 -1.00 12.36 -2.58
C LEU A 59 -0.58 10.90 -2.39
N GLN A 60 0.56 10.67 -1.74
CA GLN A 60 1.01 9.32 -1.40
C GLN A 60 0.01 8.63 -0.47
N GLU A 61 -0.42 9.29 0.61
CA GLU A 61 -1.37 8.74 1.56
C GLU A 61 -2.73 8.44 0.90
N ALA A 62 -3.22 9.34 0.04
CA ALA A 62 -4.44 9.11 -0.73
C ALA A 62 -4.32 7.91 -1.67
N LYS A 63 -3.17 7.75 -2.34
CA LYS A 63 -2.94 6.62 -3.26
C LYS A 63 -2.72 5.30 -2.53
N GLU A 64 -2.08 5.31 -1.38
CA GLU A 64 -1.96 4.12 -0.53
C GLU A 64 -3.34 3.69 0.00
N ALA A 65 -4.18 4.63 0.45
CA ALA A 65 -5.54 4.33 0.89
C ALA A 65 -6.41 3.75 -0.24
N ASP A 66 -6.32 4.33 -1.44
CA ASP A 66 -7.01 3.88 -2.66
C ASP A 66 -6.60 2.44 -3.04
N LEU A 67 -5.30 2.15 -3.07
CA LEU A 67 -4.79 0.82 -3.37
C LEU A 67 -5.18 -0.21 -2.32
N VAL A 68 -5.16 0.15 -1.03
CA VAL A 68 -5.58 -0.76 0.04
C VAL A 68 -7.05 -1.13 -0.11
N GLY A 69 -7.93 -0.16 -0.37
CA GLY A 69 -9.36 -0.43 -0.63
C GLY A 69 -9.56 -1.32 -1.86
N LEU A 70 -8.86 -1.04 -2.95
CA LEU A 70 -8.92 -1.87 -4.16
C LEU A 70 -8.48 -3.32 -3.91
N PHE A 71 -7.43 -3.52 -3.11
CA PHE A 71 -6.97 -4.87 -2.77
C PHE A 71 -7.93 -5.61 -1.85
N GLU A 72 -8.64 -4.91 -0.96
CA GLU A 72 -9.71 -5.50 -0.15
C GLU A 72 -10.85 -6.02 -1.03
N ASP A 73 -11.31 -5.23 -1.99
CA ASP A 73 -12.37 -5.61 -2.93
C ASP A 73 -11.92 -6.69 -3.93
N ALA A 74 -10.68 -6.60 -4.43
CA ALA A 74 -10.10 -7.63 -5.29
C ALA A 74 -9.91 -8.96 -4.53
N ASN A 75 -9.59 -8.92 -3.23
CA ASN A 75 -9.54 -10.10 -2.39
C ASN A 75 -10.94 -10.72 -2.18
N LEU A 76 -11.99 -9.92 -2.02
CA LEU A 76 -13.37 -10.42 -1.98
C LEU A 76 -13.78 -11.10 -3.30
N CYS A 77 -13.40 -10.51 -4.45
CA CYS A 77 -13.63 -11.10 -5.77
C CYS A 77 -12.87 -12.43 -5.95
N ALA A 78 -11.61 -12.50 -5.52
CA ALA A 78 -10.82 -13.71 -5.56
C ALA A 78 -11.44 -14.83 -4.69
N ILE A 79 -11.90 -14.51 -3.48
CA ILE A 79 -12.58 -15.46 -2.59
C ILE A 79 -13.91 -15.92 -3.21
N HIS A 80 -14.66 -15.03 -3.85
CA HIS A 80 -15.89 -15.38 -4.57
C HIS A 80 -15.63 -16.42 -5.67
N ALA A 81 -14.49 -16.30 -6.38
CA ALA A 81 -14.03 -17.25 -7.39
C ALA A 81 -13.31 -18.50 -6.80
N LYS A 82 -13.21 -18.63 -5.48
CA LYS A 82 -12.45 -19.69 -4.76
C LYS A 82 -10.94 -19.67 -5.01
N HIS A 83 -10.39 -18.52 -5.36
CA HIS A 83 -8.95 -18.30 -5.46
C HIS A 83 -8.38 -17.80 -4.13
N VAL A 84 -7.12 -18.14 -3.84
CA VAL A 84 -6.35 -17.60 -2.70
C VAL A 84 -5.35 -16.53 -3.17
N THR A 85 -5.09 -16.47 -4.48
CA THR A 85 -4.18 -15.51 -5.12
C THR A 85 -5.00 -14.46 -5.85
N ILE A 86 -4.72 -13.18 -5.60
CA ILE A 86 -5.32 -12.06 -6.34
C ILE A 86 -4.76 -12.06 -7.76
N THR A 87 -5.64 -12.14 -8.76
CA THR A 87 -5.28 -12.10 -10.17
C THR A 87 -5.63 -10.74 -10.79
N PRO A 88 -5.00 -10.31 -11.90
CA PRO A 88 -5.33 -9.04 -12.54
C PRO A 88 -6.79 -8.96 -12.99
N LYS A 89 -7.44 -10.10 -13.27
CA LYS A 89 -8.87 -10.18 -13.59
C LYS A 89 -9.74 -9.78 -12.39
N ASP A 90 -9.33 -10.14 -11.17
CA ASP A 90 -10.06 -9.80 -9.94
C ASP A 90 -9.98 -8.29 -9.67
N MET A 91 -8.86 -7.64 -10.01
CA MET A 91 -8.71 -6.18 -9.94
C MET A 91 -9.55 -5.46 -11.00
N GLU A 92 -9.59 -5.97 -12.23
CA GLU A 92 -10.42 -5.40 -13.31
C GLU A 92 -11.92 -5.52 -12.99
N LEU A 93 -12.36 -6.67 -12.46
CA LEU A 93 -13.70 -6.88 -11.96
C LEU A 93 -14.04 -5.93 -10.80
N SER A 94 -13.10 -5.75 -9.87
CA SER A 94 -13.24 -4.83 -8.74
C SER A 94 -13.50 -3.39 -9.21
N HIS A 95 -12.66 -2.88 -10.12
CA HIS A 95 -12.86 -1.55 -10.72
C HIS A 95 -14.20 -1.41 -11.46
N HIS A 96 -14.60 -2.46 -12.20
CA HIS A 96 -15.87 -2.46 -12.93
C HIS A 96 -17.08 -2.41 -12.00
N ILE A 97 -17.03 -3.09 -10.85
CA ILE A 97 -18.10 -3.13 -9.85
C ILE A 97 -18.11 -1.87 -8.97
N CYS A 98 -16.94 -1.38 -8.58
CA CYS A 98 -16.77 -0.11 -7.86
C CYS A 98 -17.35 1.06 -8.67
N GLY A 99 -17.39 0.91 -10.00
CA GLY A 99 -17.88 1.96 -10.88
C GLY A 99 -16.95 3.15 -10.80
N ASP A 100 -15.63 2.90 -10.80
CA ASP A 100 -14.61 3.93 -10.95
C ASP A 100 -14.81 4.57 -12.32
N CYS A 101 -15.73 5.54 -12.33
CA CYS A 101 -16.04 6.37 -13.47
C CYS A 101 -14.81 7.24 -13.69
N ALA A 102 -14.01 6.87 -14.69
CA ALA A 102 -13.15 7.83 -15.37
C ALA A 102 -13.98 9.00 -15.92
#